data_AF-A0A482TPJ2-F1
#
_entry.id   AF-A0A482TPJ2-F1
#
_cell.length_a   1.000
_cell.length_b   1.000
_cell.length_c   1.000
_cell.angle_alpha   90.00
_cell.angle_beta   90.00
_cell.angle_gamma   90.00
#
_symmetry.space_group_name_H-M   'P 1'
#
loop_
_entity.id
_entity.type
_entity.pdbx_description
1 polymer ?
#
loop_
_entity_poly.entity_id
_entity_poly.type
_entity_poly.pdbx_seq_one_letter_code
_entity_poly.pdbx_strand_id
1 'polypeptide(L)'
;MINPHDDTPWREVGQHQFDTTDELDVTLTTTLRPDETSAPRLRGIDPEEAERLLRSAREAGVDLEVRFCVDGRPVKIDTKGVVSVKDDC
;
A
#
# COMPACT_ATOMS: atom_id res chain seq x y z
N MET A 1 2.87 -14.97 29.53
CA MET A 1 1.77 -14.32 28.81
C MET A 1 2.26 -14.15 27.38
N ILE A 2 1.73 -14.93 26.45
CA ILE A 2 2.03 -14.79 25.02
C ILE A 2 1.00 -13.76 24.54
N ASN A 3 1.43 -12.55 24.17
CA ASN A 3 0.54 -11.62 23.47
C ASN A 3 0.01 -12.37 22.25
N PRO A 4 -1.31 -12.46 22.01
CA PRO A 4 -1.78 -12.91 20.72
C PRO A 4 -1.20 -11.91 19.72
N HIS A 5 -0.28 -12.42 18.91
CA HIS A 5 0.18 -11.73 17.74
C HIS A 5 -1.05 -11.25 16.99
N ASP A 6 -0.99 -9.98 16.61
CA ASP A 6 -1.53 -9.34 15.42
C ASP A 6 -1.58 -10.28 14.18
N ASP A 7 -2.28 -11.40 14.26
CA ASP A 7 -2.39 -12.47 13.25
C ASP A 7 -3.46 -12.14 12.19
N THR A 8 -4.02 -10.91 12.20
CA THR A 8 -4.99 -10.54 11.16
C THR A 8 -4.33 -10.65 9.78
N PRO A 9 -4.84 -11.52 8.89
CA PRO A 9 -4.20 -11.74 7.61
C PRO A 9 -4.31 -10.48 6.76
N TRP A 10 -3.22 -10.15 6.08
CA TRP A 10 -3.24 -9.13 5.03
C TRP A 10 -4.20 -9.57 3.94
N ARG A 11 -5.17 -8.71 3.61
CA ARG A 11 -6.13 -8.94 2.54
C ARG A 11 -5.75 -8.11 1.33
N GLU A 12 -5.56 -8.75 0.19
CA GLU A 12 -5.38 -8.06 -1.09
C GLU A 12 -6.66 -7.32 -1.48
N VAL A 13 -6.53 -6.06 -1.86
CA VAL A 13 -7.67 -5.18 -2.20
C VAL A 13 -7.53 -4.53 -3.57
N GLY A 14 -6.33 -4.54 -4.15
CA GLY A 14 -6.11 -3.96 -5.48
C GLY A 14 -4.71 -4.20 -6.00
N GLN A 15 -4.45 -3.66 -7.19
CA GLN A 15 -3.16 -3.76 -7.86
C GLN A 15 -2.83 -2.43 -8.54
N HIS A 16 -1.63 -1.93 -8.30
CA HIS A 16 -1.05 -0.77 -8.95
C HIS A 16 -0.13 -1.21 -10.09
N GLN A 17 -0.15 -0.46 -11.20
CA GLN A 17 0.71 -0.72 -12.35
C GLN A 17 1.78 0.38 -12.48
N PHE A 18 3.01 0.08 -12.03
CA PHE A 18 4.14 1.01 -12.07
C PHE A 18 4.55 1.48 -13.48
N ASP A 19 4.11 0.75 -14.53
CA ASP A 19 4.45 1.04 -15.93
C ASP A 19 3.39 1.94 -16.62
N THR A 20 2.41 2.44 -15.87
CA THR A 20 1.33 3.28 -16.38
C THR A 20 1.47 4.74 -15.94
N THR A 21 0.57 5.59 -16.43
CA THR A 21 0.46 6.99 -15.99
C THR A 21 -0.26 7.14 -14.65
N ASP A 22 -0.83 6.06 -14.11
CA ASP A 22 -1.55 6.13 -12.84
C ASP A 22 -0.54 6.27 -11.70
N GLU A 23 -0.75 7.26 -10.84
CA GLU A 23 0.10 7.50 -9.67
C GLU A 23 -0.33 6.59 -8.50
N LEU A 24 0.62 6.22 -7.65
CA LEU A 24 0.37 5.34 -6.51
C LEU A 24 -0.67 5.91 -5.54
N ASP A 25 -0.66 7.21 -5.27
CA ASP A 25 -1.61 7.89 -4.39
C ASP A 25 -3.06 7.84 -4.91
N VAL A 26 -3.25 8.01 -6.22
CA VAL A 26 -4.54 7.84 -6.90
C VAL A 26 -5.01 6.40 -6.73
N THR A 27 -4.13 5.44 -6.99
CA THR A 27 -4.45 4.01 -6.86
C THR A 27 -4.88 3.67 -5.43
N LEU A 28 -4.15 4.16 -4.42
CA LEU A 28 -4.48 3.96 -3.02
C LEU A 28 -5.84 4.60 -2.66
N THR A 29 -6.11 5.80 -3.16
CA THR A 29 -7.38 6.50 -2.95
C THR A 29 -8.56 5.71 -3.53
N THR A 30 -8.47 5.33 -4.81
CA THR A 30 -9.54 4.60 -5.50
C THR A 30 -9.77 3.21 -4.91
N THR A 31 -8.70 2.50 -4.56
CA THR A 31 -8.78 1.13 -4.04
C THR A 31 -9.34 1.08 -2.62
N LEU A 32 -8.98 2.05 -1.78
CA LEU A 32 -9.33 2.03 -0.36
C LEU A 32 -10.64 2.77 -0.05
N ARG A 33 -11.01 3.76 -0.87
CA ARG A 33 -12.21 4.58 -0.70
C ARG A 33 -12.85 4.91 -2.06
N PRO A 34 -13.52 3.94 -2.70
CA PRO A 34 -14.18 4.17 -3.99
C PRO A 34 -15.33 5.20 -3.91
N ASP A 35 -15.89 5.44 -2.72
CA ASP A 35 -17.08 6.26 -2.51
C ASP A 35 -16.82 7.63 -1.84
N GLU A 36 -15.57 7.98 -1.50
CA GLU A 36 -15.28 9.24 -0.79
C GLU A 36 -14.43 10.20 -1.61
N THR A 37 -14.91 11.44 -1.76
CA THR A 37 -14.27 12.50 -2.55
C THR A 37 -13.09 13.17 -1.84
N SER A 38 -12.74 12.74 -0.62
CA SER A 38 -11.65 13.33 0.15
C SER A 38 -10.38 12.50 0.01
N ALA A 39 -9.26 13.16 -0.30
CA ALA A 39 -7.96 12.51 -0.36
C ALA A 39 -7.62 11.85 0.99
N PRO A 40 -7.15 10.59 1.00
CA PRO A 40 -6.82 9.87 2.21
C PRO A 40 -5.71 10.58 2.99
N ARG A 41 -5.76 10.54 4.32
CA ARG A 41 -4.64 11.01 5.15
C ARG A 41 -3.58 9.94 5.21
N LEU A 42 -2.57 10.11 4.37
CA LEU A 42 -1.38 9.28 4.34
C LEU A 42 -0.44 9.65 5.49
N ARG A 43 0.01 8.66 6.24
CA ARG A 43 1.10 8.79 7.21
C ARG A 43 2.17 7.75 6.93
N GLY A 44 3.43 8.18 6.96
CA GLY A 44 4.59 7.33 6.71
C GLY A 44 5.46 7.89 5.59
N ILE A 45 5.83 7.03 4.65
CA ILE A 45 6.62 7.37 3.46
C ILE A 45 5.70 8.05 2.43
N ASP A 46 6.23 9.05 1.74
CA ASP A 46 5.56 9.72 0.63
C ASP A 46 5.26 8.73 -0.52
N PRO A 47 4.05 8.72 -1.11
CA PRO A 47 3.70 7.79 -2.19
C PRO A 47 4.63 7.83 -3.38
N GLU A 48 5.11 9.00 -3.79
CA GLU A 48 6.01 9.11 -4.95
C GLU A 48 7.36 8.46 -4.65
N GLU A 49 7.89 8.68 -3.45
CA GLU A 49 9.14 8.08 -3.01
C GLU A 49 9.01 6.56 -2.83
N ALA A 50 7.87 6.10 -2.32
CA ALA A 50 7.58 4.69 -2.23
C ALA A 50 7.45 4.04 -3.62
N GLU A 51 6.81 4.71 -4.56
CA GLU A 51 6.66 4.24 -5.94
C GLU A 51 8.03 4.13 -6.63
N ARG A 52 8.87 5.16 -6.50
CA ARG A 52 10.26 5.14 -7.00
C ARG A 52 11.06 3.98 -6.41
N LEU A 53 10.98 3.80 -5.10
CA LEU A 53 11.69 2.73 -4.39
C LEU A 53 11.25 1.34 -4.88
N LEU A 54 9.94 1.10 -5.00
CA LEU A 54 9.39 -0.17 -5.45
C LEU A 54 9.71 -0.45 -6.91
N ARG A 55 9.67 0.58 -7.77
CA ARG A 55 10.07 0.47 -9.17
C ARG A 55 11.54 0.09 -9.30
N SER A 56 12.43 0.77 -8.59
CA SER A 56 13.86 0.43 -8.57
C SER A 56 14.12 -0.98 -8.02
N ALA A 57 13.41 -1.40 -6.98
CA ALA A 57 13.52 -2.76 -6.44
C ALA A 57 13.06 -3.81 -7.46
N ARG A 58 11.93 -3.57 -8.15
CA ARG A 58 11.42 -4.43 -9.23
C ARG A 58 12.42 -4.56 -10.37
N GLU A 59 13.00 -3.44 -10.84
CA GLU A 59 14.01 -3.44 -11.90
C GLU A 59 15.28 -4.20 -11.49
N ALA A 60 15.64 -4.15 -10.21
CA ALA A 60 16.76 -4.90 -9.65
C ALA A 60 16.43 -6.39 -9.37
N GLY A 61 15.18 -6.83 -9.58
CA GLY A 61 14.73 -8.19 -9.26
C GLY A 61 14.72 -8.48 -7.75
N VAL A 62 14.55 -7.44 -6.93
CA VAL A 62 14.50 -7.52 -5.47
C VAL A 62 13.04 -7.48 -5.02
N ASP A 63 12.64 -8.44 -4.18
CA ASP A 63 11.34 -8.40 -3.52
C ASP A 63 11.37 -7.40 -2.35
N LEU A 64 10.49 -6.40 -2.42
CA LEU A 64 10.33 -5.36 -1.40
C LEU A 64 8.84 -5.11 -1.15
N GLU A 65 8.51 -4.73 0.09
CA GLU A 65 7.20 -4.19 0.43
C GLU A 65 7.36 -2.86 1.17
N VAL A 66 6.49 -1.90 0.85
CA VAL A 66 6.36 -0.62 1.57
C VAL A 66 5.05 -0.62 2.32
N ARG A 67 5.08 -0.14 3.56
CA ARG A 67 3.92 -0.08 4.45
C ARG A 67 3.56 1.38 4.77
N PHE A 68 2.28 1.68 4.78
CA PHE A 68 1.69 2.99 5.06
C PHE A 68 0.55 2.83 6.06
N CYS A 69 0.17 3.94 6.69
CA CYS A 69 -1.12 4.04 7.35
C CYS A 69 -2.01 5.01 6.57
N VAL A 70 -3.17 4.51 6.15
CA VAL A 70 -4.18 5.28 5.41
C VAL A 70 -5.42 5.39 6.29
N ASP A 71 -5.70 6.60 6.77
CA ASP A 71 -6.82 6.86 7.70
C ASP A 71 -6.84 5.93 8.93
N GLY A 72 -5.65 5.59 9.43
CA GLY A 72 -5.48 4.69 10.58
C GLY A 72 -5.50 3.21 10.25
N ARG A 73 -5.72 2.82 8.98
CA ARG A 73 -5.65 1.44 8.52
C ARG A 73 -4.24 1.11 7.99
N PRO A 74 -3.61 0.01 8.43
CA PRO A 74 -2.36 -0.47 7.84
C PRO A 74 -2.59 -0.91 6.40
N VAL A 75 -1.77 -0.37 5.50
CA VAL A 75 -1.73 -0.69 4.08
C VAL A 75 -0.33 -1.09 3.71
N LYS A 76 -0.17 -2.05 2.81
CA LYS A 76 1.11 -2.37 2.20
C LYS A 76 0.98 -2.51 0.69
N ILE A 77 2.07 -2.22 -0.01
CA ILE A 77 2.22 -2.50 -1.43
C ILE A 77 3.58 -3.15 -1.69
N ASP A 78 3.60 -4.17 -2.54
CA ASP A 78 4.82 -4.90 -2.92
C ASP A 78 5.35 -4.51 -4.30
N THR A 79 6.50 -5.08 -4.68
CA THR A 79 7.15 -4.86 -5.99
C THR A 79 6.37 -5.42 -7.18
N LYS A 80 5.33 -6.21 -6.94
CA LYS A 80 4.37 -6.66 -7.96
C LYS A 80 3.18 -5.70 -8.08
N GLY A 81 3.17 -4.65 -7.26
CA GLY A 81 2.13 -3.64 -7.20
C GLY A 81 0.89 -4.09 -6.41
N VAL A 82 0.93 -5.22 -5.72
CA VAL A 82 -0.24 -5.74 -4.99
C VAL A 82 -0.48 -4.89 -3.75
N VAL A 83 -1.66 -4.27 -3.67
CA VAL A 83 -2.09 -3.48 -2.53
C VAL A 83 -2.84 -4.40 -1.57
N SER A 84 -2.36 -4.48 -0.34
CA SER A 84 -2.98 -5.24 0.74
C SER A 84 -3.26 -4.37 1.94
N VAL A 85 -4.29 -4.71 2.70
CA VAL A 85 -4.69 -4.01 3.92
C VAL A 85 -4.81 -4.98 5.07
N LYS A 86 -4.68 -4.43 6.27
CA LYS A 86 -5.07 -5.09 7.49
C LYS A 86 -6.29 -4.36 8.02
N ASP A 87 -7.42 -5.06 8.15
CA ASP A 87 -8.51 -4.58 8.99
C ASP A 87 -7.97 -4.68 10.43
N ASP A 88 -7.83 -3.55 11.11
CA ASP A 88 -7.06 -3.47 12.37
C ASP A 88 -7.68 -4.32 13.50
N CYS A 89 -6.89 -4.53 14.57
CA CYS A 89 -7.12 -5.44 15.70
C CYS A 89 -8.46 -5.28 16.44
#